data_AF-A0A6V8LQI0-F1
#
_entry.id   AF-A0A6V8LQI0-F1
#
_cell.length_a   1.000
_cell.length_b   1.000
_cell.length_c   1.000
_cell.angle_alpha   90.00
_cell.angle_beta   90.00
_cell.angle_gamma   90.00
#
_symmetry.space_group_name_H-M   'P 1'
#
loop_
_entity.id
_entity.type
_entity.pdbx_description
1 polymer ?
#
loop_
_entity_poly.entity_id
_entity_poly.type
_entity_poly.pdbx_seq_one_letter_code
_entity_poly.pdbx_strand_id
1 'polypeptide(L)'
;MDSVLRRSAVQAVRALRRGEVSPLELVDAAADRIAETEPTVHALVARCLDRARDRARRLPAARSAAADHPAWLAGLPVTVKDVVDVAGLPTTFGSPVRRQPAGRTDPLVARIERRGAIVVGKTNLPEFCSGADTVSPVAGRTANPLDPSLSCGASSGGAAASVAAGQAWCAHGTDTAGSIRIPAAFCGAVGLRPTPGLVPAGHPDPAGFEVHGPLARDVADAALFFAAMVGQPPPDRPGGPFPRRLAAVSLDLGGTVPVDSEIRQSCARAAALLEGSAARSRRRCRRWTYPNCEPSTRPP
;
A
#
# COMPACT_ATOMS: atom_id res chain seq x y z
N MET A 1 4.60 -18.37 21.78
CA MET A 1 3.95 -18.33 20.46
C MET A 1 4.33 -16.99 19.84
N ASP A 2 5.37 -16.96 19.01
CA ASP A 2 5.79 -15.75 18.31
C ASP A 2 4.59 -15.28 17.48
N SER A 3 3.99 -14.14 17.86
CA SER A 3 2.66 -13.73 17.43
C SER A 3 2.53 -13.81 15.90
N VAL A 4 1.47 -14.46 15.40
CA VAL A 4 1.20 -14.57 13.95
C VAL A 4 1.28 -13.21 13.24
N LEU A 5 0.98 -12.11 13.95
CA LEU A 5 1.09 -10.72 13.49
C LEU A 5 2.51 -10.31 13.05
N ARG A 6 3.56 -10.93 13.62
CA ARG A 6 4.96 -10.66 13.26
C ARG A 6 5.36 -11.26 11.92
N ARG A 7 4.60 -12.24 11.41
CA ARG A 7 4.88 -12.83 10.10
C ARG A 7 4.71 -11.78 9.01
N SER A 8 5.58 -11.80 8.01
CA SER A 8 5.34 -11.09 6.75
C SER A 8 4.09 -11.66 6.06
N ALA A 9 3.50 -10.93 5.12
CA ALA A 9 2.38 -11.41 4.30
C ALA A 9 2.76 -12.69 3.55
N VAL A 10 3.95 -12.73 2.94
CA VAL A 10 4.48 -13.93 2.26
C VAL A 10 4.58 -15.11 3.23
N GLN A 11 5.07 -14.89 4.45
CA GLN A 11 5.16 -15.94 5.47
C GLN A 11 3.77 -16.41 5.95
N ALA A 12 2.84 -15.48 6.18
CA ALA A 12 1.47 -15.78 6.56
C ALA A 12 0.74 -16.58 5.48
N VAL A 13 0.85 -16.18 4.21
CA VAL A 13 0.27 -16.91 3.07
C VAL A 13 0.86 -18.31 2.94
N ARG A 14 2.17 -18.49 3.15
CA ARG A 14 2.78 -19.82 3.16
C ARG A 14 2.21 -20.71 4.27
N ALA A 15 2.05 -20.17 5.48
CA ALA A 15 1.47 -20.89 6.60
C ALA A 15 -0.01 -21.25 6.36
N LEU A 16 -0.80 -20.32 5.80
CA LEU A 16 -2.19 -20.55 5.39
C LEU A 16 -2.30 -21.68 4.36
N ARG A 17 -1.44 -21.66 3.34
CA ARG A 17 -1.41 -22.72 2.30
C ARG A 17 -1.06 -24.10 2.86
N ARG A 18 -0.22 -24.15 3.90
CA ARG A 18 0.15 -25.40 4.60
C ARG A 18 -0.83 -25.82 5.69
N GLY A 19 -1.85 -24.99 6.00
CA GLY A 19 -2.78 -25.24 7.08
C GLY A 19 -2.18 -25.11 8.48
N GLU A 20 -1.03 -24.44 8.62
CA GLU A 20 -0.37 -24.18 9.92
C GLU A 20 -1.09 -23.10 10.72
N VAL A 21 -1.83 -22.23 10.03
CA VAL A 21 -2.76 -21.24 10.59
C VAL A 21 -3.98 -21.20 9.69
N SER A 22 -5.15 -20.98 10.27
CA SER A 22 -6.40 -20.80 9.54
C SER A 22 -6.62 -19.32 9.17
N PRO A 23 -7.41 -19.04 8.11
CA PRO A 23 -7.85 -17.68 7.81
C PRO A 23 -8.57 -17.01 9.00
N LEU A 24 -9.35 -17.78 9.77
CA LEU A 24 -10.08 -17.27 10.92
C LEU A 24 -9.13 -16.81 12.03
N GLU A 25 -8.10 -17.60 12.34
CA GLU A 25 -7.07 -17.21 13.32
C GLU A 25 -6.35 -15.91 12.93
N LEU A 26 -6.07 -15.68 11.64
CA LEU A 26 -5.48 -14.41 11.21
C LEU A 26 -6.45 -13.24 11.27
N VAL A 27 -7.73 -13.46 10.97
CA VAL A 27 -8.77 -12.42 11.10
C VAL A 27 -8.96 -12.04 12.56
N ASP A 28 -8.99 -13.01 13.48
CA ASP A 28 -9.13 -12.75 14.92
C ASP A 28 -7.87 -12.07 15.47
N ALA A 29 -6.67 -12.49 15.06
CA ALA A 29 -5.43 -11.78 15.42
C ALA A 29 -5.43 -10.32 14.92
N ALA A 30 -5.92 -10.07 13.70
CA ALA A 30 -6.08 -8.72 13.18
C ALA A 30 -7.12 -7.91 13.97
N ALA A 31 -8.25 -8.53 14.34
CA ALA A 31 -9.28 -7.92 15.15
C ALA A 31 -8.75 -7.46 16.52
N ASP A 32 -8.01 -8.32 17.21
CA ASP A 32 -7.39 -8.02 18.51
C ASP A 32 -6.39 -6.86 18.37
N ARG A 33 -5.56 -6.88 17.33
CA ARG A 33 -4.58 -5.81 17.09
C ARG A 33 -5.24 -4.48 16.73
N ILE A 34 -6.34 -4.53 15.98
CA ILE A 34 -7.17 -3.35 15.67
C ILE A 34 -7.74 -2.78 16.98
N ALA A 35 -8.31 -3.62 17.85
CA ALA A 35 -8.85 -3.17 19.13
C ALA A 35 -7.79 -2.51 20.02
N GLU A 36 -6.57 -3.05 20.04
CA GLU A 36 -5.43 -2.51 20.80
C GLU A 36 -4.93 -1.16 20.28
N THR A 37 -4.85 -0.98 18.95
CA THR A 37 -4.12 0.15 18.34
C THR A 37 -5.01 1.30 17.90
N GLU A 38 -6.25 1.04 17.53
CA GLU A 38 -7.14 2.07 17.00
C GLU A 38 -7.41 3.25 17.94
N PRO A 39 -7.49 3.09 19.29
CA PRO A 39 -7.64 4.24 20.19
C PRO A 39 -6.52 5.27 20.11
N THR A 40 -5.35 4.90 19.57
CA THR A 40 -4.21 5.82 19.39
C THR A 40 -3.97 6.15 17.92
N VAL A 41 -4.04 5.16 17.03
CA VAL A 41 -3.67 5.34 15.61
C VAL A 41 -4.81 5.90 14.78
N HIS A 42 -6.07 5.51 15.07
CA HIS A 42 -7.25 5.92 14.29
C HIS A 42 -7.08 5.72 12.78
N ALA A 43 -6.60 4.54 12.35
CA ALA A 43 -6.33 4.25 10.94
C ALA A 43 -7.58 3.86 10.15
N LEU A 44 -8.63 3.35 10.80
CA LEU A 44 -9.81 2.80 10.12
C LEU A 44 -11.04 3.70 10.28
N VAL A 45 -11.72 3.98 9.16
CA VAL A 45 -13.03 4.66 9.16
C VAL A 45 -14.18 3.68 9.36
N ALA A 46 -14.00 2.42 8.94
CA ALA A 46 -14.97 1.36 9.16
C ALA A 46 -14.26 0.02 9.38
N ARG A 47 -14.81 -0.81 10.26
CA ARG A 47 -14.37 -2.18 10.51
C ARG A 47 -15.45 -3.12 9.99
N CYS A 48 -15.06 -4.25 9.40
CA CYS A 48 -16.00 -5.25 8.88
C CYS A 48 -15.62 -6.66 9.33
N LEU A 49 -15.26 -6.79 10.61
CA LEU A 49 -14.72 -8.01 11.19
C LEU A 49 -15.69 -9.20 11.13
N ASP A 50 -16.99 -8.99 11.30
CA ASP A 50 -17.97 -10.08 11.19
C ASP A 50 -18.04 -10.61 9.76
N ARG A 51 -18.12 -9.71 8.76
CA ARG A 51 -18.00 -10.04 7.34
C ARG A 51 -16.67 -10.76 7.04
N ALA A 52 -15.57 -10.33 7.66
CA ALA A 52 -14.25 -10.93 7.48
C ALA A 52 -14.20 -12.37 8.01
N ARG A 53 -14.73 -12.63 9.21
CA ARG A 53 -14.85 -13.98 9.80
C ARG A 53 -15.72 -14.89 8.96
N ASP A 54 -16.82 -14.34 8.48
CA ASP A 54 -17.74 -15.03 7.58
C ASP A 54 -17.07 -15.45 6.27
N ARG A 55 -16.28 -14.54 5.68
CA ARG A 55 -15.47 -14.83 4.50
C ARG A 55 -14.38 -15.87 4.80
N ALA A 56 -13.73 -15.78 5.96
CA ALA A 56 -12.71 -16.73 6.41
C ALA A 56 -13.28 -18.17 6.48
N ARG A 57 -14.49 -18.33 7.03
CA ARG A 57 -15.19 -19.63 7.10
C ARG A 57 -15.55 -20.21 5.74
N ARG A 58 -15.88 -19.35 4.77
CA ARG A 58 -16.32 -19.74 3.42
C ARG A 58 -15.18 -19.85 2.41
N LEU A 59 -13.94 -19.56 2.81
CA LEU A 59 -12.82 -19.52 1.88
C LEU A 59 -12.50 -20.94 1.38
N PRO A 60 -12.30 -21.14 0.06
CA PRO A 60 -11.97 -22.45 -0.49
C PRO A 60 -10.70 -23.03 0.15
N ALA A 61 -10.69 -24.35 0.35
CA ALA A 61 -9.49 -25.04 0.83
C ALA A 61 -8.30 -24.79 -0.10
N ALA A 62 -7.09 -24.90 0.46
CA ALA A 62 -5.81 -24.64 -0.23
C ALA A 62 -5.53 -25.55 -1.44
N ARG A 63 -6.39 -26.52 -1.74
CA ARG A 63 -6.30 -27.46 -2.88
C ARG A 63 -7.27 -27.14 -4.03
N SER A 64 -7.95 -25.99 -3.99
CA SER A 64 -8.85 -25.56 -5.07
C SER A 64 -8.06 -24.95 -6.24
N ALA A 65 -8.63 -24.94 -7.46
CA ALA A 65 -8.01 -24.31 -8.64
C ALA A 65 -7.70 -22.80 -8.42
N ALA A 66 -8.44 -22.13 -7.53
CA ALA A 66 -8.14 -20.76 -7.12
C ALA A 66 -6.82 -20.64 -6.33
N ALA A 67 -6.47 -21.68 -5.57
CA ALA A 67 -5.27 -21.74 -4.73
C ALA A 67 -3.97 -21.98 -5.51
N ASP A 68 -4.07 -22.53 -6.72
CA ASP A 68 -2.93 -22.76 -7.62
C ASP A 68 -2.39 -21.47 -8.25
N HIS A 69 -3.14 -20.37 -8.17
CA HIS A 69 -2.66 -19.11 -8.72
C HIS A 69 -1.43 -18.58 -7.94
N PRO A 70 -0.37 -18.11 -8.62
CA PRO A 70 0.83 -17.53 -7.98
C PRO A 70 0.58 -16.31 -7.07
N ALA A 71 -0.62 -15.73 -7.15
CA ALA A 71 -1.03 -14.50 -6.45
C ALA A 71 -2.17 -14.77 -5.47
N TRP A 72 -2.41 -16.05 -5.14
CA TRP A 72 -3.39 -16.44 -4.13
C TRP A 72 -2.88 -16.12 -2.73
N LEU A 73 -3.68 -15.34 -2.00
CA LEU A 73 -3.45 -14.79 -0.67
C LEU A 73 -4.03 -15.65 0.45
N ALA A 74 -4.73 -16.75 0.13
CA ALA A 74 -5.07 -17.83 1.07
C ALA A 74 -5.79 -17.43 2.37
N GLY A 75 -6.46 -16.28 2.43
CA GLY A 75 -7.17 -15.80 3.61
C GLY A 75 -6.48 -14.64 4.33
N LEU A 76 -5.44 -14.04 3.72
CA LEU A 76 -4.69 -12.95 4.31
C LEU A 76 -5.59 -11.73 4.61
N PRO A 77 -5.60 -11.22 5.86
CA PRO A 77 -6.27 -9.98 6.22
C PRO A 77 -5.63 -8.75 5.55
N VAL A 78 -6.47 -7.94 4.92
CA VAL A 78 -6.07 -6.69 4.26
C VAL A 78 -7.03 -5.54 4.60
N THR A 79 -6.56 -4.31 4.49
CA THR A 79 -7.43 -3.12 4.55
C THR A 79 -7.49 -2.43 3.20
N VAL A 80 -8.57 -1.70 2.92
CA VAL A 80 -8.72 -0.94 1.67
C VAL A 80 -9.04 0.51 1.94
N LYS A 81 -8.39 1.45 1.26
CA LYS A 81 -8.69 2.88 1.37
C LYS A 81 -10.17 3.18 1.14
N ASP A 82 -10.70 4.14 1.90
CA ASP A 82 -12.11 4.54 1.83
C ASP A 82 -12.48 5.38 0.57
N VAL A 83 -12.09 4.84 -0.58
CA VAL A 83 -12.42 5.32 -1.93
C VAL A 83 -12.97 4.21 -2.82
N VAL A 84 -12.81 2.94 -2.42
CA VAL A 84 -13.31 1.77 -3.17
C VAL A 84 -14.48 1.11 -2.45
N ASP A 85 -15.54 0.80 -3.18
CA ASP A 85 -16.73 0.20 -2.61
C ASP A 85 -16.50 -1.23 -2.08
N VAL A 86 -17.04 -1.49 -0.90
CA VAL A 86 -17.20 -2.83 -0.31
C VAL A 86 -18.69 -2.98 -0.03
N ALA A 87 -19.36 -3.94 -0.66
CA ALA A 87 -20.82 -4.07 -0.53
C ALA A 87 -21.25 -4.13 0.95
N GLY A 88 -22.25 -3.32 1.31
CA GLY A 88 -22.79 -3.19 2.66
C GLY A 88 -22.00 -2.26 3.59
N LEU A 89 -20.86 -1.69 3.17
CA LEU A 89 -20.14 -0.67 3.91
C LEU A 89 -20.27 0.70 3.22
N PRO A 90 -20.30 1.80 3.98
CA PRO A 90 -20.20 3.12 3.39
C PRO A 90 -18.84 3.34 2.74
N THR A 91 -18.82 4.06 1.63
CA THR A 91 -17.60 4.63 1.04
C THR A 91 -17.68 6.14 1.12
N THR A 92 -16.96 6.73 2.07
CA THR A 92 -17.18 8.13 2.48
C THR A 92 -16.29 9.13 1.79
N PHE A 93 -15.14 8.69 1.26
CA PHE A 93 -14.09 9.60 0.82
C PHE A 93 -13.69 10.60 1.93
N GLY A 94 -13.83 10.20 3.20
CA GLY A 94 -13.64 11.09 4.35
C GLY A 94 -14.71 12.17 4.52
N SER A 95 -15.77 12.18 3.71
CA SER A 95 -16.80 13.23 3.72
C SER A 95 -18.13 12.77 4.34
N PRO A 96 -18.76 13.57 5.23
CA PRO A 96 -20.07 13.26 5.80
C PRO A 96 -21.19 13.18 4.77
N VAL A 97 -21.01 13.74 3.56
CA VAL A 97 -22.02 13.73 2.50
C VAL A 97 -22.17 12.35 1.84
N ARG A 98 -21.21 11.45 2.08
CA ARG A 98 -21.17 10.10 1.48
C ARG A 98 -21.28 9.00 2.54
N ARG A 99 -22.42 8.86 3.22
CA ARG A 99 -22.60 7.87 4.30
C ARG A 99 -23.41 6.63 3.93
N GLN A 100 -23.96 6.58 2.72
CA GLN A 100 -24.79 5.46 2.29
C GLN A 100 -23.93 4.21 2.03
N PRO A 101 -24.34 3.03 2.52
CA PRO A 101 -23.68 1.77 2.18
C PRO A 101 -23.67 1.51 0.68
N ALA A 102 -22.55 1.02 0.16
CA ALA A 102 -22.43 0.66 -1.25
C ALA A 102 -23.28 -0.58 -1.57
N GLY A 103 -24.05 -0.52 -2.67
CA GLY A 103 -24.87 -1.64 -3.12
C GLY A 103 -24.08 -2.76 -3.82
N ARG A 104 -22.83 -2.49 -4.23
CA ARG A 104 -21.95 -3.47 -4.89
C ARG A 104 -20.50 -3.27 -4.45
N THR A 105 -19.71 -4.32 -4.60
CA THR A 105 -18.26 -4.28 -4.34
C THR A 105 -17.52 -3.79 -5.58
N ASP A 106 -16.53 -2.94 -5.37
CA ASP A 106 -15.63 -2.44 -6.41
C ASP A 106 -14.90 -3.58 -7.15
N PRO A 107 -14.69 -3.50 -8.47
CA PRO A 107 -13.97 -4.52 -9.23
C PRO A 107 -12.59 -4.89 -8.66
N LEU A 108 -11.84 -3.92 -8.12
CA LEU A 108 -10.55 -4.15 -7.46
C LEU A 108 -10.71 -4.98 -6.20
N VAL A 109 -11.65 -4.61 -5.33
CA VAL A 109 -11.93 -5.34 -4.09
C VAL A 109 -12.40 -6.76 -4.42
N ALA A 110 -13.34 -6.90 -5.34
CA ALA A 110 -13.84 -8.20 -5.77
C ALA A 110 -12.70 -9.08 -6.34
N ARG A 111 -11.73 -8.48 -7.02
CA ARG A 111 -10.55 -9.19 -7.53
C ARG A 111 -9.66 -9.70 -6.41
N ILE A 112 -9.19 -8.83 -5.50
CA ILE A 112 -8.29 -9.28 -4.42
C ILE A 112 -9.00 -10.30 -3.52
N GLU A 113 -10.31 -10.18 -3.37
CA GLU A 113 -11.14 -11.18 -2.67
C GLU A 113 -11.19 -12.52 -3.42
N ARG A 114 -11.34 -12.53 -4.76
CA ARG A 114 -11.16 -13.75 -5.57
C ARG A 114 -9.74 -14.30 -5.53
N ARG A 115 -8.74 -13.48 -5.17
CA ARG A 115 -7.37 -13.91 -4.83
C ARG A 115 -7.24 -14.36 -3.38
N GLY A 116 -8.31 -14.42 -2.62
CA GLY A 116 -8.31 -14.94 -1.26
C GLY A 116 -7.94 -13.91 -0.20
N ALA A 117 -7.86 -12.61 -0.54
CA ALA A 117 -7.80 -11.58 0.48
C ALA A 117 -9.09 -11.56 1.31
N ILE A 118 -8.96 -11.17 2.57
CA ILE A 118 -10.09 -10.88 3.45
C ILE A 118 -10.00 -9.42 3.88
N VAL A 119 -10.93 -8.60 3.40
CA VAL A 119 -11.01 -7.20 3.82
C VAL A 119 -11.53 -7.15 5.25
N VAL A 120 -10.73 -6.59 6.17
CA VAL A 120 -11.09 -6.42 7.60
C VAL A 120 -11.57 -5.02 7.95
N GLY A 121 -11.29 -4.03 7.09
CA GLY A 121 -11.71 -2.66 7.31
C GLY A 121 -11.34 -1.71 6.18
N LYS A 122 -11.87 -0.49 6.30
CA LYS A 122 -11.70 0.61 5.38
C LYS A 122 -10.82 1.67 6.04
N THR A 123 -9.75 2.11 5.37
CA THR A 123 -8.78 3.02 5.98
C THR A 123 -9.14 4.49 5.75
N ASN A 124 -8.83 5.30 6.76
CA ASN A 124 -9.05 6.74 6.77
C ASN A 124 -8.14 7.46 5.74
N LEU A 125 -8.57 8.65 5.35
CA LEU A 125 -8.00 9.52 4.33
C LEU A 125 -8.50 10.95 4.57
N PRO A 126 -7.79 12.00 4.12
CA PRO A 126 -8.38 13.33 4.08
C PRO A 126 -9.58 13.40 3.14
N GLU A 127 -10.50 14.33 3.42
CA GLU A 127 -11.72 14.51 2.66
C GLU A 127 -11.44 14.64 1.15
N PHE A 128 -12.09 13.80 0.34
CA PHE A 128 -11.86 13.64 -1.11
C PHE A 128 -10.39 13.49 -1.50
N CYS A 129 -9.60 12.77 -0.70
CA CYS A 129 -8.17 12.60 -0.90
C CYS A 129 -7.36 13.90 -0.90
N SER A 130 -7.95 15.01 -0.43
CA SER A 130 -7.43 16.36 -0.58
C SER A 130 -6.81 16.85 0.72
N GLY A 131 -5.52 16.63 0.89
CA GLY A 131 -4.78 17.04 2.08
C GLY A 131 -3.36 16.46 2.12
N ALA A 132 -2.48 17.13 2.87
CA ALA A 132 -1.11 16.69 3.13
C ALA A 132 -0.98 15.82 4.40
N ASP A 133 -2.00 15.81 5.26
CA ASP A 133 -2.14 14.92 6.41
C ASP A 133 -3.49 14.18 6.37
N THR A 134 -3.61 13.06 7.08
CA THR A 134 -4.85 12.27 7.11
C THR A 134 -5.76 12.74 8.23
N VAL A 135 -6.60 13.71 7.88
CA VAL A 135 -7.64 14.26 8.77
C VAL A 135 -8.96 14.33 7.99
N SER A 136 -10.01 13.70 8.52
CA SER A 136 -11.34 13.75 7.91
C SER A 136 -12.43 14.14 8.92
N PRO A 137 -13.49 14.83 8.47
CA PRO A 137 -14.68 15.03 9.31
C PRO A 137 -15.39 13.72 9.70
N VAL A 138 -15.14 12.60 9.01
CA VAL A 138 -15.78 11.31 9.29
C VAL A 138 -15.09 10.55 10.42
N ALA A 139 -13.75 10.50 10.44
CA ALA A 139 -12.99 9.67 11.39
C ALA A 139 -11.94 10.45 12.20
N GLY A 140 -11.82 11.76 11.99
CA GLY A 140 -10.80 12.58 12.63
C GLY A 140 -9.40 12.38 12.04
N ARG A 141 -8.39 12.68 12.85
CA ARG A 141 -6.97 12.55 12.48
C ARG A 141 -6.48 11.12 12.70
N THR A 142 -5.82 10.57 11.69
CA THR A 142 -4.98 9.37 11.85
C THR A 142 -3.59 9.79 12.33
N ALA A 143 -3.11 9.13 13.37
CA ALA A 143 -1.78 9.38 13.94
C ALA A 143 -0.72 8.49 13.28
N ASN A 144 0.54 8.93 13.29
CA ASN A 144 1.65 8.10 12.84
C ASN A 144 1.94 6.99 13.88
N PRO A 145 1.98 5.70 13.51
CA PRO A 145 2.27 4.63 14.47
C PRO A 145 3.67 4.67 15.09
N LEU A 146 4.63 5.36 14.48
CA LEU A 146 5.98 5.53 15.04
C LEU A 146 6.01 6.60 16.14
N ASP A 147 5.21 7.65 15.99
CA ASP A 147 5.03 8.72 16.97
C ASP A 147 3.66 9.39 16.76
N PRO A 148 2.69 9.23 17.68
CA PRO A 148 1.33 9.75 17.50
C PRO A 148 1.24 11.29 17.35
N SER A 149 2.28 12.03 17.76
CA SER A 149 2.35 13.48 17.58
C SER A 149 2.60 13.88 16.12
N LEU A 150 3.21 12.99 15.32
CA LEU A 150 3.60 13.27 13.93
C LEU A 150 2.49 12.92 12.93
N SER A 151 2.56 13.56 11.76
CA SER A 151 1.71 13.22 10.61
C SER A 151 2.01 11.80 10.11
N CYS A 152 0.97 11.06 9.71
CA CYS A 152 1.12 9.80 8.99
C CYS A 152 1.22 9.98 7.46
N GLY A 153 1.24 11.24 7.00
CA GLY A 153 1.14 11.61 5.59
C GLY A 153 -0.25 11.38 5.00
N ALA A 154 -0.39 11.71 3.71
CA ALA A 154 -1.66 11.65 3.00
C ALA A 154 -1.47 11.35 1.50
N SER A 155 -2.53 10.96 0.78
CA SER A 155 -3.91 10.73 1.27
C SER A 155 -4.21 9.28 1.65
N SER A 156 -3.26 8.35 1.53
CA SER A 156 -3.42 6.97 2.01
C SER A 156 -2.80 6.77 3.39
N GLY A 157 -2.85 7.77 4.28
CA GLY A 157 -2.25 7.72 5.62
C GLY A 157 -2.82 6.60 6.48
N GLY A 158 -4.16 6.43 6.49
CA GLY A 158 -4.77 5.30 7.19
C GLY A 158 -4.29 3.94 6.68
N ALA A 159 -4.00 3.81 5.38
CA ALA A 159 -3.48 2.57 4.80
C ALA A 159 -2.03 2.29 5.22
N ALA A 160 -1.19 3.32 5.29
CA ALA A 160 0.19 3.18 5.76
C ALA A 160 0.24 2.92 7.27
N ALA A 161 -0.59 3.64 8.03
CA ALA A 161 -0.72 3.49 9.47
C ALA A 161 -1.25 2.10 9.86
N SER A 162 -2.24 1.55 9.13
CA SER A 162 -2.78 0.22 9.43
C SER A 162 -1.75 -0.91 9.27
N VAL A 163 -0.92 -0.87 8.22
CA VAL A 163 0.13 -1.88 8.02
C VAL A 163 1.29 -1.72 9.00
N ALA A 164 1.68 -0.48 9.31
CA ALA A 164 2.75 -0.18 10.27
C ALA A 164 2.34 -0.51 11.71
N ALA A 165 1.08 -0.28 12.08
CA ALA A 165 0.51 -0.70 13.37
C ALA A 165 0.26 -2.21 13.47
N GLY A 166 0.38 -2.96 12.36
CA GLY A 166 0.16 -4.42 12.34
C GLY A 166 -1.32 -4.83 12.31
N GLN A 167 -2.24 -3.92 12.02
CA GLN A 167 -3.68 -4.18 11.93
C GLN A 167 -4.06 -5.05 10.73
N ALA A 168 -3.23 -5.02 9.68
CA ALA A 168 -3.33 -5.87 8.51
C ALA A 168 -1.94 -6.16 7.94
N TRP A 169 -1.84 -7.15 7.07
CA TRP A 169 -0.58 -7.51 6.42
C TRP A 169 -0.27 -6.63 5.22
N CYS A 170 -1.30 -6.30 4.44
CA CYS A 170 -1.22 -5.38 3.32
C CYS A 170 -2.41 -4.44 3.33
N ALA A 171 -2.23 -3.27 2.73
CA ALA A 171 -3.31 -2.31 2.53
C ALA A 171 -3.35 -1.82 1.07
N HIS A 172 -4.54 -1.52 0.60
CA HIS A 172 -4.75 -0.81 -0.67
C HIS A 172 -4.78 0.71 -0.42
N GLY A 173 -4.09 1.47 -1.27
CA GLY A 173 -4.16 2.93 -1.34
C GLY A 173 -4.26 3.44 -2.78
N THR A 174 -4.39 4.76 -2.92
CA THR A 174 -4.38 5.45 -4.22
C THR A 174 -3.34 6.55 -4.24
N ASP A 175 -2.72 6.77 -5.40
CA ASP A 175 -1.65 7.76 -5.62
C ASP A 175 -1.94 8.56 -6.88
N THR A 176 -2.11 9.87 -6.73
CA THR A 176 -2.15 10.82 -7.85
C THR A 176 -0.85 11.61 -7.92
N ALA A 177 -0.41 12.15 -6.79
CA ALA A 177 0.78 13.00 -6.68
C ALA A 177 1.73 12.59 -5.54
N GLY A 178 1.66 11.34 -5.06
CA GLY A 178 2.44 10.87 -3.91
C GLY A 178 1.62 10.18 -2.84
N SER A 179 0.30 10.08 -3.01
CA SER A 179 -0.61 9.64 -1.96
C SER A 179 -0.46 8.19 -1.47
N ILE A 180 0.37 7.36 -2.11
CA ILE A 180 0.85 6.08 -1.55
C ILE A 180 2.27 6.25 -0.99
N ARG A 181 3.14 6.90 -1.75
CA ARG A 181 4.59 6.99 -1.47
C ARG A 181 4.88 7.86 -0.23
N ILE A 182 4.20 8.99 -0.07
CA ILE A 182 4.37 9.92 1.05
C ILE A 182 3.96 9.25 2.37
N PRO A 183 2.73 8.69 2.51
CA PRO A 183 2.37 7.96 3.72
C PRO A 183 3.28 6.80 4.05
N ALA A 184 3.70 6.04 3.04
CA ALA A 184 4.60 4.91 3.23
C ALA A 184 5.94 5.37 3.81
N ALA A 185 6.52 6.44 3.27
CA ALA A 185 7.76 7.02 3.79
C ALA A 185 7.59 7.51 5.24
N PHE A 186 6.46 8.17 5.56
CA PHE A 186 6.22 8.74 6.88
C PHE A 186 5.99 7.67 7.95
N CYS A 187 5.28 6.59 7.62
CA CYS A 187 4.95 5.52 8.56
C CYS A 187 5.98 4.37 8.58
N GLY A 188 7.09 4.48 7.83
CA GLY A 188 8.09 3.41 7.73
C GLY A 188 7.59 2.14 7.02
N ALA A 189 6.67 2.28 6.07
CA ALA A 189 6.11 1.20 5.27
C ALA A 189 6.68 1.21 3.84
N VAL A 190 6.41 0.13 3.09
CA VAL A 190 6.68 0.06 1.66
C VAL A 190 5.39 0.37 0.89
N GLY A 191 5.44 1.38 0.02
CA GLY A 191 4.33 1.76 -0.86
C GLY A 191 4.76 1.79 -2.32
N LEU A 192 3.98 1.17 -3.20
CA LEU A 192 4.24 1.16 -4.64
C LEU A 192 3.17 1.96 -5.39
N ARG A 193 3.60 3.01 -6.10
CA ARG A 193 2.82 3.64 -7.18
C ARG A 193 3.06 2.85 -8.47
N PRO A 194 2.13 2.01 -8.95
CA PRO A 194 2.37 1.24 -10.16
C PRO A 194 2.25 2.08 -11.42
N THR A 195 2.63 1.50 -12.56
CA THR A 195 2.34 2.05 -13.87
C THR A 195 0.82 2.26 -14.02
N PRO A 196 0.37 3.43 -14.51
CA PRO A 196 -1.05 3.65 -14.83
C PRO A 196 -1.65 2.54 -15.69
N GLY A 197 -2.90 2.18 -15.41
CA GLY A 197 -3.64 1.12 -16.13
C GLY A 197 -3.34 -0.32 -15.69
N LEU A 198 -2.32 -0.59 -14.85
CA LEU A 198 -2.04 -1.96 -14.40
C LEU A 198 -3.06 -2.51 -13.39
N VAL A 199 -3.57 -1.63 -12.53
CA VAL A 199 -4.61 -1.96 -11.56
C VAL A 199 -5.86 -1.19 -11.97
N PRO A 200 -7.01 -1.86 -12.18
CA PRO A 200 -8.23 -1.22 -12.60
C PRO A 200 -8.76 -0.31 -11.49
N ALA A 201 -9.24 0.86 -11.89
CA ALA A 201 -10.06 1.72 -11.05
C ALA A 201 -11.54 1.36 -11.25
N GLY A 202 -12.34 1.44 -10.19
CA GLY A 202 -13.79 1.25 -10.25
C GLY A 202 -14.57 2.53 -10.58
N HIS A 203 -13.89 3.67 -10.64
CA HIS A 203 -14.46 4.99 -10.93
C HIS A 203 -13.68 5.69 -12.05
N PRO A 204 -14.27 6.71 -12.71
CA PRO A 204 -13.58 7.49 -13.73
C PRO A 204 -12.41 8.28 -13.12
N ASP A 205 -11.27 8.27 -13.79
CA ASP A 205 -10.16 9.21 -13.56
C ASP A 205 -9.96 10.07 -14.81
N PRO A 206 -10.65 11.21 -14.93
CA PRO A 206 -10.55 12.08 -16.10
C PRO A 206 -9.15 12.64 -16.32
N ALA A 207 -8.32 12.72 -15.28
CA ALA A 207 -6.97 13.26 -15.36
C ALA A 207 -5.92 12.19 -15.75
N GLY A 208 -6.23 10.91 -15.56
CA GLY A 208 -5.38 9.78 -15.94
C GLY A 208 -4.11 9.60 -15.08
N PHE A 209 -4.04 10.27 -13.92
CA PHE A 209 -2.88 10.25 -13.04
C PHE A 209 -3.05 9.37 -11.80
N GLU A 210 -4.29 9.07 -11.41
CA GLU A 210 -4.59 8.24 -10.27
C GLU A 210 -4.23 6.78 -10.57
N VAL A 211 -3.55 6.16 -9.62
CA VAL A 211 -3.30 4.72 -9.65
C VAL A 211 -3.62 4.09 -8.30
N HIS A 212 -4.08 2.84 -8.36
CA HIS A 212 -4.33 2.01 -7.19
C HIS A 212 -3.11 1.12 -6.92
N GLY A 213 -2.62 1.07 -5.69
CA GLY A 213 -1.39 0.34 -5.37
C GLY A 213 -1.34 -0.21 -3.94
N PRO A 214 -0.38 -1.11 -3.69
CA PRO A 214 -0.21 -1.75 -2.39
C PRO A 214 0.61 -0.89 -1.43
N LEU A 215 0.31 -1.06 -0.14
CA LEU A 215 1.18 -0.75 0.98
C LEU A 215 1.39 -2.02 1.81
N ALA A 216 2.61 -2.24 2.30
CA ALA A 216 2.95 -3.39 3.15
C ALA A 216 4.16 -3.07 4.04
N ARG A 217 4.54 -3.99 4.94
CA ARG A 217 5.73 -3.82 5.81
C ARG A 217 7.04 -4.07 5.09
N ASP A 218 7.04 -4.84 4.01
CA ASP A 218 8.24 -5.10 3.22
C ASP A 218 7.96 -5.19 1.70
N VAL A 219 9.04 -5.24 0.92
CA VAL A 219 9.00 -5.25 -0.55
C VAL A 219 8.37 -6.52 -1.12
N ALA A 220 8.60 -7.67 -0.49
CA ALA A 220 8.08 -8.95 -0.97
C ALA A 220 6.56 -9.04 -0.76
N ASP A 221 6.09 -8.54 0.37
CA ASP A 221 4.68 -8.43 0.73
C ASP A 221 3.94 -7.44 -0.19
N ALA A 222 4.55 -6.28 -0.47
CA ALA A 222 4.00 -5.31 -1.42
C ALA A 222 3.91 -5.92 -2.84
N ALA A 223 4.93 -6.67 -3.28
CA ALA A 223 4.93 -7.34 -4.58
C ALA A 223 3.87 -8.46 -4.66
N LEU A 224 3.71 -9.24 -3.59
CA LEU A 224 2.67 -10.27 -3.50
C LEU A 224 1.27 -9.65 -3.62
N PHE A 225 1.01 -8.58 -2.85
CA PHE A 225 -0.29 -7.92 -2.90
C PHE A 225 -0.52 -7.21 -4.24
N PHE A 226 0.51 -6.59 -4.80
CA PHE A 226 0.45 -6.02 -6.16
C PHE A 226 0.02 -7.06 -7.20
N ALA A 227 0.63 -8.24 -7.19
CA ALA A 227 0.30 -9.32 -8.11
C ALA A 227 -1.17 -9.78 -7.98
N ALA A 228 -1.76 -9.66 -6.79
CA ALA A 228 -3.18 -9.93 -6.56
C ALA A 228 -4.10 -8.83 -7.10
N MET A 229 -3.62 -7.57 -7.13
CA MET A 229 -4.36 -6.39 -7.61
C MET A 229 -4.36 -6.26 -9.14
N VAL A 230 -3.24 -6.58 -9.80
CA VAL A 230 -3.04 -6.39 -11.24
C VAL A 230 -4.13 -7.07 -12.08
N GLY A 231 -4.58 -6.36 -13.12
CA GLY A 231 -5.56 -6.83 -14.10
C GLY A 231 -4.94 -7.43 -15.34
N GLN A 232 -5.78 -7.65 -16.36
CA GLN A 232 -5.21 -7.83 -17.69
C GLN A 232 -4.49 -6.54 -18.08
N PRO A 233 -3.24 -6.61 -18.57
CA PRO A 233 -2.53 -5.43 -19.04
C PRO A 233 -3.32 -4.78 -20.18
N PRO A 234 -3.33 -3.45 -20.28
CA PRO A 234 -4.00 -2.77 -21.38
C PRO A 234 -3.37 -3.20 -22.73
N PRO A 235 -4.19 -3.33 -23.79
CA PRO A 235 -3.82 -4.00 -25.05
C PRO A 235 -2.71 -3.28 -25.84
N ASP A 236 -2.48 -2.00 -25.56
CA ASP A 236 -1.50 -1.10 -26.17
C ASP A 236 -0.14 -1.11 -25.46
N ARG A 237 0.06 -1.97 -24.45
CA ARG A 237 1.36 -2.12 -23.81
C ARG A 237 2.36 -2.75 -24.79
N PRO A 238 3.48 -2.10 -25.12
CA PRO A 238 4.56 -2.76 -25.85
C PRO A 238 5.06 -3.95 -25.00
N GLY A 239 4.80 -5.16 -25.49
CA GLY A 239 5.33 -6.39 -24.95
C GLY A 239 6.82 -6.47 -25.23
N GLY A 240 7.63 -5.97 -24.30
CA GLY A 240 9.09 -6.05 -24.36
C GLY A 240 9.67 -6.52 -23.03
N PRO A 241 10.88 -7.10 -23.03
CA PRO A 241 11.57 -7.41 -21.79
C PRO A 241 11.72 -6.13 -20.97
N PHE A 242 11.46 -6.21 -19.65
CA PHE A 242 11.80 -5.11 -18.75
C PHE A 242 13.26 -4.72 -18.98
N PRO A 243 13.56 -3.45 -19.26
CA PRO A 243 14.92 -3.04 -19.60
C PRO A 243 15.87 -3.37 -18.44
N ARG A 244 17.16 -3.48 -18.77
CA ARG A 244 18.26 -3.71 -17.82
C ARG A 244 18.05 -2.86 -16.56
N ARG A 245 18.29 -3.44 -15.38
CA ARG A 245 18.29 -2.71 -14.08
C ARG A 245 19.29 -1.55 -14.13
N LEU A 246 18.81 -0.38 -14.52
CA LEU A 246 19.53 0.89 -14.52
C LEU A 246 18.96 1.70 -13.37
N ALA A 247 19.83 2.21 -12.51
CA ALA A 247 19.47 3.16 -11.47
C ALA A 247 20.14 4.50 -11.79
N ALA A 248 19.38 5.58 -11.64
CA ALA A 248 19.88 6.93 -11.59
C ALA A 248 19.44 7.53 -10.26
N VAL A 249 20.27 8.39 -9.67
CA VAL A 249 20.04 8.96 -8.34
C VAL A 249 20.12 10.47 -8.44
N SER A 250 19.08 11.12 -7.94
CA SER A 250 19.06 12.56 -7.69
C SER A 250 18.53 12.76 -6.27
N LEU A 251 19.29 13.49 -5.45
CA LEU A 251 18.97 13.65 -4.03
C LEU A 251 18.05 14.85 -3.77
N ASP A 252 18.09 15.85 -4.65
CA ASP A 252 17.51 17.19 -4.48
C ASP A 252 17.09 17.83 -5.81
N LEU A 253 17.03 17.03 -6.88
CA LEU A 253 16.81 17.50 -8.25
C LEU A 253 17.78 18.63 -8.66
N GLY A 254 19.06 18.49 -8.27
CA GLY A 254 20.09 19.46 -8.60
C GLY A 254 19.98 20.77 -7.82
N GLY A 255 19.46 20.68 -6.59
CA GLY A 255 19.23 21.81 -5.69
C GLY A 255 17.90 22.53 -5.89
N THR A 256 17.04 22.06 -6.81
CA THR A 256 15.74 22.68 -7.09
C THR A 256 14.67 22.33 -6.06
N VAL A 257 14.83 21.21 -5.35
CA VAL A 257 13.95 20.81 -4.24
C VAL A 257 14.74 20.86 -2.94
N PRO A 258 14.31 21.65 -1.94
CA PRO A 258 14.94 21.62 -0.63
C PRO A 258 14.72 20.24 0.01
N VAL A 259 15.80 19.64 0.49
CA VAL A 259 15.80 18.34 1.16
C VAL A 259 16.66 18.44 2.40
N ASP A 260 16.06 18.09 3.55
CA ASP A 260 16.75 18.09 4.84
C ASP A 260 18.01 17.22 4.81
N SER A 261 19.02 17.65 5.56
CA SER A 261 20.33 17.02 5.57
C SER A 261 20.27 15.54 5.97
N GLU A 262 19.43 15.19 6.93
CA GLU A 262 19.23 13.81 7.38
C GLU A 262 18.61 12.92 6.28
N ILE A 263 17.56 13.42 5.61
CA ILE A 263 16.91 12.72 4.51
C ILE A 263 17.88 12.54 3.34
N ARG A 264 18.63 13.60 3.01
CA ARG A 264 19.67 13.55 1.97
C ARG A 264 20.71 12.47 2.30
N GLN A 265 21.21 12.44 3.53
CA GLN A 265 22.19 11.44 3.97
C GLN A 265 21.63 10.02 3.92
N SER A 266 20.37 9.82 4.34
CA SER A 266 19.69 8.53 4.25
C SER A 266 19.58 8.03 2.81
N CYS A 267 19.12 8.89 1.89
CA CYS A 267 19.04 8.59 0.46
C CYS A 267 20.42 8.32 -0.16
N ALA A 268 21.46 9.07 0.25
CA ALA A 268 22.83 8.84 -0.22
C ALA A 268 23.38 7.46 0.22
N ARG A 269 23.10 7.04 1.46
CA ARG A 269 23.46 5.68 1.94
C ARG A 269 22.74 4.60 1.14
N ALA A 270 21.44 4.77 0.87
CA ALA A 270 20.68 3.83 0.04
C ALA A 270 21.22 3.73 -1.40
N ALA A 271 21.61 4.85 -2.00
CA ALA A 271 22.24 4.89 -3.32
C ALA A 271 23.56 4.09 -3.35
N ALA A 272 24.43 4.28 -2.36
CA ALA A 272 25.69 3.55 -2.25
C ALA A 272 25.50 2.03 -2.13
N LEU A 273 24.47 1.57 -1.40
CA LEU A 273 24.13 0.15 -1.28
C LEU A 273 23.68 -0.45 -2.63
N LEU A 274 22.94 0.31 -3.44
CA LEU A 274 22.50 -0.10 -4.77
C LEU A 274 23.68 -0.20 -5.74
N GLU A 275 24.59 0.78 -5.73
CA GLU A 275 25.80 0.76 -6.55
C GLU A 275 26.70 -0.43 -6.20
N GLY A 276 26.96 -0.68 -4.92
CA GLY A 276 27.75 -1.83 -4.47
C GLY A 276 27.13 -3.17 -4.89
N SER A 277 25.79 -3.26 -4.89
CA SER A 277 25.08 -4.46 -5.33
C SER A 277 25.10 -4.63 -6.86
N ALA A 278 25.01 -3.52 -7.62
CA ALA A 278 25.12 -3.53 -9.07
C ALA A 278 26.53 -3.96 -9.52
N ALA A 279 27.57 -3.43 -8.87
CA ALA A 279 28.97 -3.80 -9.10
C ALA A 279 29.22 -5.30 -8.88
N ARG A 280 28.68 -5.87 -7.78
CA ARG A 280 28.72 -7.33 -7.52
C ARG A 280 27.99 -8.16 -8.58
N SER A 281 26.94 -7.61 -9.21
CA SER A 281 26.12 -8.32 -10.20
C SER A 281 26.57 -8.18 -11.67
N ARG A 282 27.74 -7.59 -11.95
CA ARG A 282 28.23 -7.23 -13.30
C ARG A 282 27.25 -6.37 -14.12
N ARG A 283 26.44 -5.52 -13.47
CA ARG A 283 25.51 -4.59 -14.14
C ARG A 283 26.06 -3.17 -14.05
N ARG A 284 26.10 -2.45 -15.19
CA ARG A 284 26.58 -1.06 -15.25
C ARG A 284 25.54 -0.12 -14.63
N CYS A 285 25.80 0.38 -13.43
CA CYS A 285 25.16 1.61 -12.94
C CYS A 285 25.90 2.78 -13.61
N ARG A 286 25.21 3.64 -14.35
CA ARG A 286 25.80 4.90 -14.84
C ARG A 286 25.25 6.01 -13.96
N ARG A 287 26.13 6.66 -13.21
CA ARG A 287 25.81 7.90 -12.50
C ARG A 287 25.46 8.96 -13.55
N TRP A 288 24.19 9.32 -13.64
CA TRP A 288 23.72 10.43 -14.47
C TRP A 288 23.60 11.65 -13.57
N THR A 289 24.53 12.58 -13.69
CA THR A 289 24.39 13.94 -13.18
C THR A 289 23.65 14.75 -14.23
N TYR A 290 22.63 15.51 -13.84
CA TYR A 290 21.94 16.41 -14.76
C TYR A 290 22.96 17.43 -15.35
N PRO A 291 23.02 17.63 -16.68
CA PRO A 291 24.05 18.46 -17.31
C PRO A 291 23.99 19.97 -16.98
N ASN A 292 22.93 20.47 -16.35
CA ASN A 292 22.67 21.92 -16.21
C ASN A 292 22.67 22.43 -14.75
N CYS A 293 23.31 21.72 -13.82
CA CYS A 293 23.40 22.14 -12.41
C CYS A 293 24.83 22.52 -12.00
N GLU A 294 25.55 23.25 -12.86
CA GLU A 294 26.67 24.06 -12.36
C GLU A 294 26.09 25.39 -11.84
N PRO A 295 26.43 25.81 -10.61
CA PRO A 295 26.10 27.16 -10.17
C PRO A 295 26.80 28.13 -11.12
N SER A 296 26.03 29.03 -11.72
CA SER A 296 26.54 30.14 -12.52
C SER A 296 27.47 31.01 -11.67
N THR A 297 28.74 30.64 -11.57
CA THR A 297 29.82 31.51 -11.10
C THR A 297 30.34 32.30 -12.30
N ARG A 298 29.59 33.32 -12.70
CA ARG A 298 30.17 34.47 -13.41
C ARG A 298 29.77 35.74 -12.64
N PRO A 299 30.72 36.42 -11.97
CA PRO A 299 30.46 37.79 -11.52
C PRO A 299 30.31 38.72 -12.74
N PRO A 300 29.69 39.90 -12.57
CA PRO A 300 29.31 40.82 -13.66
C PRO A 300 30.50 41.30 -14.50
#